data_AF-A0A927H7C8-F1
#
_entry.id   AF-A0A927H7C8-F1
#
_cell.length_a   1.000
_cell.length_b   1.000
_cell.length_c   1.000
_cell.angle_alpha   90.00
_cell.angle_beta   90.00
_cell.angle_gamma   90.00
#
_symmetry.space_group_name_H-M   'P 1'
#
loop_
_entity.id
_entity.type
_entity.pdbx_description
1 polymer ?
#
loop_
_entity_poly.entity_id
_entity_poly.type
_entity_poly.pdbx_seq_one_letter_code
_entity_poly.pdbx_strand_id
1 'polypeptide(L)' 'MDNKNMDDNNDLEKVNFAELPTGKNEDVEFSEELADEADRKAMERAAAADERNEEQ' A
#
# COMPACT_ATOMS: atom_id res chain seq x y z
N MET A 1 -0.90 -16.56 -43.58
CA MET A 1 -1.65 -15.61 -42.71
C MET A 1 -2.29 -16.50 -41.68
N ASP A 2 -1.51 -16.89 -40.68
CA ASP A 2 -1.87 -18.04 -39.84
C ASP A 2 -2.17 -17.54 -38.44
N ASN A 3 -3.49 -17.33 -38.32
CA ASN A 3 -4.36 -17.27 -37.16
C ASN A 3 -3.73 -17.16 -35.76
N LYS A 4 -4.02 -16.02 -35.14
CA LYS A 4 -3.86 -15.71 -33.72
C LYS A 4 -4.75 -16.66 -32.90
N ASN A 5 -4.16 -17.63 -32.22
CA ASN A 5 -4.87 -18.35 -31.14
C ASN A 5 -4.74 -17.50 -29.87
N MET A 6 -5.68 -16.56 -29.72
CA MET A 6 -6.02 -15.92 -28.46
C MET A 6 -6.92 -16.88 -27.69
N ASP A 7 -6.33 -17.85 -27.01
CA ASP A 7 -7.04 -18.66 -26.02
C ASP A 7 -6.57 -18.21 -24.63
N ASP A 8 -7.11 -17.06 -24.22
CA ASP A 8 -7.18 -16.55 -22.85
C ASP A 8 -8.05 -17.50 -22.00
N ASN A 9 -7.61 -18.75 -21.84
CA ASN A 9 -8.22 -19.67 -20.90
C ASN A 9 -7.68 -19.33 -19.51
N ASN A 10 -8.44 -18.46 -18.85
CA ASN A 10 -8.28 -17.97 -17.49
C ASN A 10 -8.32 -19.16 -16.50
N ASP A 11 -7.21 -19.90 -16.43
CA ASP A 11 -7.02 -21.13 -15.65
C ASP A 11 -6.87 -20.84 -14.14
N LEU A 12 -7.56 -19.83 -13.63
CA LEU A 12 -7.62 -19.47 -12.20
C LEU A 12 -8.23 -20.62 -11.37
N GLU A 13 -9.03 -21.50 -11.98
CA GLU A 13 -9.62 -22.68 -11.32
C GLU A 13 -8.59 -23.77 -10.97
N LYS A 14 -7.43 -23.80 -11.64
CA LYS A 14 -6.35 -24.77 -11.36
C LYS A 14 -5.33 -24.26 -10.34
N VAL A 15 -5.45 -23.00 -9.93
CA VAL A 15 -4.54 -22.39 -8.95
C VAL A 15 -5.07 -22.69 -7.55
N ASN A 16 -4.35 -23.52 -6.80
CA ASN A 16 -4.65 -23.78 -5.40
C ASN A 16 -4.27 -22.57 -4.54
N PHE A 17 -5.19 -21.60 -4.41
CA PHE A 17 -5.00 -20.41 -3.57
C PHE A 17 -4.94 -20.73 -2.07
N ALA A 18 -5.33 -21.95 -1.65
CA ALA A 18 -5.34 -22.36 -0.24
C ALA A 18 -3.92 -22.61 0.32
N GLU A 19 -2.93 -22.83 -0.55
CA GLU A 19 -1.53 -23.05 -0.18
C GLU A 19 -0.64 -21.81 -0.42
N LEU A 20 -1.23 -20.67 -0.74
CA LEU A 20 -0.46 -19.43 -0.86
C LEU A 20 0.08 -19.02 0.51
N PRO A 21 1.37 -18.66 0.62
CA PRO A 21 1.93 -18.20 1.87
C PRO A 21 1.21 -16.91 2.29
N THR A 22 0.58 -16.94 3.47
CA THR A 22 0.00 -15.75 4.09
C THR A 22 1.14 -14.90 4.66
N GLY A 23 1.33 -13.70 4.11
CA GLY A 23 2.21 -12.71 4.71
C GLY A 23 1.65 -12.25 6.06
N LYS A 24 2.51 -12.10 7.06
CA LYS A 24 2.15 -11.36 8.27
C LYS A 24 2.41 -9.88 8.00
N ASN A 25 1.51 -9.01 8.44
CA ASN A 25 1.77 -7.58 8.41
C ASN A 25 2.94 -7.30 9.37
N GLU A 26 4.00 -6.69 8.86
CA GLU A 26 5.11 -6.18 9.68
C GLU A 26 4.83 -4.72 10.02
N ASP A 27 5.19 -4.30 11.24
CA ASP A 27 5.01 -2.91 11.66
C ASP A 27 5.93 -2.01 10.81
N VAL A 28 5.33 -1.02 10.15
CA VAL A 28 6.04 -0.06 9.31
C VAL A 28 6.32 1.19 10.15
N GLU A 29 7.60 1.45 10.41
CA GLU A 29 8.05 2.65 11.12
C GLU A 29 8.09 3.86 10.16
N PHE A 30 7.78 5.04 10.70
CA PHE A 30 7.89 6.28 9.94
C PHE A 30 9.36 6.59 9.63
N SER A 31 9.66 6.80 8.34
CA SER A 31 11.00 7.17 7.88
C SER A 31 10.97 8.57 7.26
N GLU A 32 11.47 9.56 7.99
CA GLU A 32 11.52 10.96 7.56
C GLU A 32 12.32 11.14 6.25
N GLU A 33 13.35 10.34 6.02
CA GLU A 33 14.15 10.37 4.77
C GLU A 33 13.35 9.90 3.53
N LEU A 34 12.32 9.07 3.74
CA LEU A 34 11.43 8.60 2.68
C LEU A 34 10.19 9.49 2.53
N ALA A 35 9.95 10.38 3.50
CA ALA A 35 8.81 11.28 3.48
C ALA A 35 8.98 12.34 2.40
N ASP A 36 8.00 12.47 1.53
CA ASP A 36 8.02 13.52 0.53
C ASP A 36 7.66 14.90 1.13
N GLU A 37 7.62 15.94 0.31
CA GLU A 37 7.26 17.27 0.78
C GLU A 37 5.79 17.36 1.26
N ALA A 38 4.90 16.54 0.70
CA ALA A 38 3.50 16.50 1.11
C ALA A 38 3.34 15.82 2.48
N ASP A 39 4.08 14.72 2.71
CA ASP A 39 4.12 14.02 4.00
C ASP A 39 4.60 14.95 5.11
N ARG A 40 5.68 15.69 4.86
CA ARG A 40 6.21 16.67 5.84
C ARG A 40 5.21 17.77 6.17
N LYS A 41 4.55 18.35 5.18
CA LYS A 41 3.50 19.37 5.40
C LYS A 41 2.29 18.82 6.14
N ALA A 42 1.94 17.57 5.94
CA ALA A 42 0.86 16.91 6.67
C ALA A 42 1.22 16.76 8.16
N MET A 43 2.45 16.31 8.45
CA MET A 43 2.95 16.23 9.83
C MET A 43 2.96 17.59 10.53
N GLU A 44 3.47 18.64 9.88
CA GLU A 44 3.50 19.99 10.45
C GLU A 44 2.09 20.51 10.78
N ARG A 45 1.11 20.23 9.90
CA ARG A 45 -0.28 20.62 10.13
C ARG A 45 -0.91 19.85 11.28
N ALA A 46 -0.61 18.56 11.40
CA ALA A 46 -1.09 17.72 12.50
C ALA A 46 -0.54 18.24 13.83
N ALA A 47 0.79 18.41 13.92
CA ALA A 47 1.45 18.95 15.11
C ALA A 47 0.90 20.32 15.53
N ALA A 48 0.72 21.24 14.58
CA ALA A 48 0.15 22.56 14.87
C ALA A 48 -1.33 22.51 15.29
N ALA A 49 -2.09 21.49 14.85
CA ALA A 49 -3.47 21.30 15.28
C ALA A 49 -3.55 20.74 16.69
N ASP A 50 -2.67 19.80 17.02
CA ASP A 50 -2.56 19.24 18.37
C ASP A 50 -2.12 20.31 19.37
N GLU A 51 -1.12 21.13 19.03
CA GLU A 51 -0.69 22.27 19.86
C GLU A 51 -1.85 23.22 20.17
N ARG A 52 -2.66 23.57 19.16
CA ARG A 52 -3.85 24.40 19.37
C ARG A 52 -4.89 23.73 20.26
N ASN A 53 -5.00 22.40 20.24
CA ASN A 53 -5.99 21.67 21.00
C ASN A 53 -5.54 21.42 22.45
N GLU A 54 -4.23 21.36 22.70
CA GLU A 54 -3.65 21.30 24.04
C GLU A 54 -3.71 22.65 24.77
N GLU A 55 -3.71 23.77 24.03
CA GLU A 55 -3.84 25.12 24.59
C GLU A 55 -5.29 25.59 24.86
N GLN A 56 -6.31 24.74 24.62
CA GLN A 56 -7.74 25.01 24.90
C GLN A 56 -8.21 24.38 26.20
#